data_AF-A0A968CWG2-F1
#
_entry.id   AF-A0A968CWG2-F1
#
_cell.length_a   1.000
_cell.length_b   1.000
_cell.length_c   1.000
_cell.angle_alpha   90.00
_cell.angle_beta   90.00
_cell.angle_gamma   90.00
#
_symmetry.space_group_name_H-M   'P 1'
#
loop_
_entity.id
_entity.type
_entity.pdbx_description
1 polymer ?
#
loop_
_entity_poly.entity_id
_entity_poly.type
_entity_poly.pdbx_seq_one_letter_code
_entity_poly.pdbx_strand_id
1 'polypeptide(L)' 'MSRASKTKVLLTSGKRKTAIARATVKAGKGRIRINNVPLEILEPKIAREKIMEPLMHA' A
#
# COMPACT_ATOMS: atom_id res chain seq x y z
N MET A 1 -3.51 -17.54 -30.02
CA MET A 1 -2.46 -16.72 -29.37
C MET A 1 -3.15 -15.47 -28.85
N SER A 2 -3.10 -15.05 -27.59
CA SER A 2 -2.38 -15.46 -26.39
C SER A 2 -3.31 -15.19 -25.20
N ARG A 3 -3.36 -16.12 -24.23
CA ARG A 3 -4.09 -15.93 -22.97
C ARG A 3 -3.48 -14.75 -22.24
N ALA A 4 -4.20 -13.64 -22.15
CA ALA A 4 -3.84 -12.56 -21.24
C ALA A 4 -3.75 -13.14 -19.83
N SER A 5 -2.52 -13.25 -19.31
CA SER A 5 -2.25 -13.68 -17.95
C SER A 5 -2.96 -12.71 -17.01
N LYS A 6 -4.08 -13.15 -16.41
CA LYS A 6 -4.83 -12.37 -15.42
C LYS A 6 -3.96 -12.17 -14.19
N THR A 7 -3.12 -11.13 -14.18
CA THR A 7 -2.51 -10.65 -12.95
C THR A 7 -3.64 -10.14 -12.07
N LYS A 8 -3.93 -10.85 -10.97
CA LYS A 8 -4.91 -10.39 -9.98
C LYS A 8 -4.37 -9.11 -9.35
N VAL A 9 -4.83 -7.96 -9.84
CA VAL A 9 -4.56 -6.65 -9.27
C VAL A 9 -5.76 -6.26 -8.44
N LEU A 10 -5.56 -6.08 -7.14
CA LEU A 10 -6.59 -5.56 -6.25
C LEU A 10 -6.40 -4.05 -6.13
N LEU A 11 -7.44 -3.30 -6.47
CA LEU A 11 -7.49 -1.85 -6.26
C LEU A 11 -8.30 -1.61 -5.01
N THR A 12 -7.69 -0.98 -4.01
CA THR A 12 -8.36 -0.64 -2.76
C THR A 12 -8.17 0.84 -2.50
N SER A 13 -9.22 1.50 -2.02
CA SER A 13 -9.16 2.90 -1.62
C SER A 13 -9.48 3.02 -0.13
N GLY A 14 -8.78 3.94 0.53
CA GLY A 14 -9.06 4.36 1.90
C GLY A 14 -9.38 5.85 1.93
N LYS A 15 -10.38 6.25 2.70
CA LYS A 15 -10.78 7.67 2.83
C LYS A 15 -10.88 8.04 4.31
N ARG A 16 -10.31 9.20 4.67
CA ARG A 16 -10.51 9.83 5.99
C ARG A 16 -10.65 11.34 5.81
N LYS A 17 -11.81 11.89 6.16
CA LYS A 17 -12.15 13.31 5.89
C LYS A 17 -11.93 13.64 4.39
N THR A 18 -11.01 14.56 4.10
CA THR A 18 -10.59 14.96 2.75
C THR A 18 -9.46 14.11 2.18
N ALA A 19 -8.76 13.32 3.01
CA ALA A 19 -7.64 12.50 2.58
C ALA A 19 -8.13 11.22 1.89
N ILE A 20 -7.61 10.94 0.69
CA ILE A 20 -7.92 9.76 -0.12
C ILE A 20 -6.60 9.05 -0.44
N ALA A 21 -6.48 7.79 -0.04
CA ALA A 21 -5.38 6.91 -0.38
C ALA A 21 -5.85 5.88 -1.41
N ARG A 22 -5.12 5.73 -2.52
CA ARG A 22 -5.38 4.71 -3.54
C ARG A 22 -4.23 3.71 -3.53
N ALA A 23 -4.53 2.46 -3.19
CA ALA A 23 -3.57 1.37 -3.12
C ALA A 23 -3.80 0.38 -4.26
N THR A 24 -2.72 0.03 -4.94
CA THR A 24 -2.71 -1.01 -5.95
C THR A 24 -1.91 -2.18 -5.41
N VAL A 25 -2.60 -3.24 -5.01
CA VAL A 25 -1.98 -4.46 -4.48
C VAL A 25 -1.76 -5.43 -5.62
N LYS A 26 -0.51 -5.87 -5.78
CA LYS A 26 -0.08 -6.87 -6.76
C LYS A 26 0.65 -7.98 -6.01
N ALA A 27 0.47 -9.23 -6.45
CA ALA A 27 1.25 -10.34 -5.94
C ALA A 27 2.75 -10.08 -6.21
N GLY A 28 3.58 -10.10 -5.16
CA GLY A 28 4.99 -9.74 -5.26
C GLY A 28 5.73 -9.85 -3.93
N LYS A 29 6.93 -9.27 -3.86
CA LYS A 29 7.90 -9.40 -2.74
C LYS A 29 7.52 -8.62 -1.47
N GLY A 30 6.26 -8.20 -1.30
CA GLY A 30 5.81 -7.47 -0.10
C GLY A 30 6.39 -6.05 0.08
N ARG A 31 6.89 -5.41 -0.99
CA ARG A 31 7.43 -4.04 -0.91
C ARG A 31 6.29 -3.01 -0.85
N ILE A 32 6.28 -2.21 0.20
CA ILE A 32 5.26 -1.17 0.43
C ILE A 32 5.89 0.20 0.22
N ARG A 33 5.24 1.03 -0.60
CA ARG A 33 5.66 2.41 -0.87
C ARG A 33 4.44 3.31 -0.85
N ILE A 34 4.60 4.50 -0.28
CA ILE A 34 3.57 5.55 -0.23
C ILE A 34 4.16 6.76 -0.94
N ASN A 35 3.50 7.24 -2.00
CA ASN A 35 3.98 8.37 -2.81
C ASN A 35 5.47 8.22 -3.22
N ASN A 36 5.85 7.02 -3.66
CA ASN A 36 7.21 6.63 -4.04
C ASN A 36 8.24 6.57 -2.90
N VAL A 37 7.86 6.94 -1.68
CA VAL A 37 8.71 6.84 -0.48
C VAL A 37 8.52 5.46 0.17
N PRO A 38 9.62 4.75 0.50
CA PRO A 38 9.55 3.53 1.31
C PRO A 38 8.96 3.79 2.69
N LEU A 39 8.22 2.82 3.24
CA LEU A 39 7.57 2.99 4.55
C LEU A 39 8.58 3.23 5.68
N GLU A 40 9.81 2.71 5.56
CA GLU A 40 10.83 2.81 6.61
C GLU A 40 11.29 4.26 6.83
N ILE A 41 11.35 5.05 5.76
CA ILE A 41 11.89 6.42 5.75
C ILE A 41 10.76 7.46 5.79
N LEU A 42 9.51 7.03 5.98
CA LEU A 42 8.38 7.97 6.03
C LEU A 42 8.48 8.88 7.26
N GLU A 43 8.54 10.18 7.02
CA GLU A 43 8.39 11.23 8.02
C GLU A 43 6.96 11.78 7.98
N PRO A 44 6.32 12.11 9.12
CA PRO A 44 6.81 12.06 10.50
C PRO A 44 6.72 10.67 11.15
N LYS A 45 7.56 10.42 12.18
CA LYS A 45 7.66 9.14 12.91
C LYS A 45 6.32 8.58 13.41
N ILE A 46 5.43 9.45 13.88
CA ILE A 46 4.09 9.07 14.39
C ILE A 46 3.22 8.47 13.27
N ALA A 47 3.28 9.04 12.06
CA ALA A 47 2.52 8.52 10.93
C ALA A 47 3.05 7.15 10.49
N ARG A 48 4.36 6.97 10.51
CA ARG A 48 5.02 5.69 10.22
C ARG A 48 4.57 4.59 11.18
N GLU A 49 4.62 4.84 12.49
CA GLU A 49 4.19 3.87 13.51
C GLU A 49 2.73 3.45 13.33
N LYS A 50 1.85 4.42 13.08
CA LYS A 50 0.43 4.17 12.82
C LYS A 50 0.15 3.31 11.58
N ILE A 51 0.95 3.48 10.53
CA ILE A 51 0.79 2.70 9.29
C ILE A 51 1.40 1.30 9.46
N MET A 52 2.41 1.15 10.32
CA MET A 52 3.05 -0.13 10.59
C MET A 52 2.19 -1.05 11.48
N GLU A 53 1.41 -0.49 12.40
CA GLU A 53 0.52 -1.25 13.31
C GLU A 53 -0.35 -2.31 12.60
N PRO A 54 -1.11 -1.99 11.52
CA PRO A 54 -1.89 -3.00 10.81
C PRO A 54 -1.05 -4.01 10.02
N LEU A 55 0.24 -3.76 9.79
CA LEU A 55 1.13 -4.72 9.14
C LEU A 55 1.72 -5.74 10.12
N MET A 56 1.82 -5.38 11.41
CA MET A 56 2.37 -6.24 12.46
C MET A 56 1.32 -7.15 13.09
N HIS A 57 0.07 -6.70 13.17
CA HIS A 57 -1.01 -7.37 13.90
C HIS A 57 -2.13 -7.96 13.01
N ALA A 58 -1.99 -7.88 11.69
CA ALA A 58 -2.88 -8.56 10.75
C ALA A 58 -2.43 -10.00 10.49
#